data_AF-D5ZXN1-F1
#
_entry.id   AF-D5ZXN1-F1
#
_cell.length_a   1.000
_cell.length_b   1.000
_cell.length_c   1.000
_cell.angle_alpha   90.00
_cell.angle_beta   90.00
_cell.angle_gamma   90.00
#
_symmetry.space_group_name_H-M   'P 1'
#
loop_
_entity.id
_entity.type
_entity.pdbx_description
1 polymer ?
#
loop_
_entity_poly.entity_id
_entity_poly.type
_entity_poly.pdbx_seq_one_letter_code
_entity_poly.pdbx_strand_id
1 'polypeptide(L)'
;MRCSRRSPDALTSRARPGRIPAPGVRPGRFPAPILVLMYFTDRGIEELEKRRGEEEVTFEWLAEQLRTFVDLNPDFEVPVERLATWLARLDDEDDE
;
A
#
# COMPACT_ATOMS: atom_id res chain seq x y z
N MET A 1 18.25 -29.14 -68.34
CA MET A 1 18.18 -28.25 -69.52
C MET A 1 16.83 -27.53 -69.54
N ARG A 2 16.88 -26.24 -69.87
CA ARG A 2 15.78 -25.31 -70.23
C ARG A 2 14.91 -24.73 -69.10
N CYS A 3 15.38 -23.59 -68.63
CA CYS A 3 14.56 -22.39 -68.48
C CYS A 3 13.74 -22.10 -69.75
N SER A 4 12.48 -21.69 -69.59
CA SER A 4 11.80 -20.64 -70.38
C SER A 4 10.43 -20.34 -69.75
N ARG A 5 10.24 -19.17 -69.13
CA ARG A 5 9.89 -17.85 -69.72
C ARG A 5 8.38 -17.66 -69.99
N ARG A 6 7.73 -16.85 -69.14
CA ARG A 6 6.86 -15.67 -69.44
C ARG A 6 6.22 -15.22 -68.11
N SER A 7 6.52 -14.05 -67.52
CA SER A 7 5.99 -12.68 -67.81
C SER A 7 4.46 -12.63 -68.00
N PRO A 8 3.78 -11.48 -67.76
CA PRO A 8 4.05 -10.31 -66.89
C PRO A 8 2.76 -9.81 -66.17
N ASP A 9 2.82 -9.19 -64.99
CA ASP A 9 1.71 -8.35 -64.48
C ASP A 9 2.32 -7.33 -63.49
N ALA A 10 2.50 -6.05 -63.83
CA ALA A 10 1.47 -5.04 -64.02
C ALA A 10 0.62 -4.80 -62.77
N LEU A 11 0.90 -3.63 -62.18
CA LEU A 11 -0.05 -2.74 -61.52
C LEU A 11 -0.55 -3.09 -60.10
N THR A 12 -0.13 -2.20 -59.19
CA THR A 12 -0.96 -1.53 -58.19
C THR A 12 -1.76 -2.39 -57.23
N SER A 13 -1.33 -2.43 -55.97
CA SER A 13 -2.32 -2.33 -54.89
C SER A 13 -1.70 -1.82 -53.58
N ARG A 14 -2.03 -0.56 -53.32
CA ARG A 14 -2.36 0.00 -52.00
C ARG A 14 -1.45 -0.37 -50.82
N ALA A 15 -0.63 0.62 -50.46
CA ALA A 15 -0.29 0.91 -49.08
C ALA A 15 -1.53 0.82 -48.17
N ARG A 16 -1.49 -0.05 -47.15
CA ARG A 16 -2.36 0.03 -45.99
C ARG A 16 -1.56 0.69 -44.87
N PRO A 17 -2.02 1.81 -44.28
CA PRO A 17 -1.31 2.44 -43.18
C PRO A 17 -1.37 1.54 -41.94
N GLY A 18 -0.20 1.41 -41.30
CA GLY A 18 0.04 0.57 -40.14
C GLY A 18 -0.92 0.87 -39.00
N ARG A 19 -1.53 -0.19 -38.48
CA ARG A 19 -2.28 -0.21 -37.23
C ARG A 19 -1.28 -0.07 -36.09
N ILE A 20 -1.22 1.10 -35.46
CA ILE A 20 -0.42 1.33 -34.26
C ILE A 20 -0.98 0.41 -33.15
N PRO A 21 -0.19 -0.49 -32.54
CA PRO A 21 -0.65 -1.24 -31.39
C PRO A 21 -0.71 -0.33 -30.15
N ALA A 22 -1.83 -0.39 -29.42
CA ALA A 22 -2.03 0.34 -28.18
C ALA A 22 -0.98 -0.06 -27.12
N PRO A 23 -0.54 0.87 -26.25
CA PRO A 23 0.39 0.54 -25.17
C PRO A 23 -0.30 -0.38 -24.15
N GLY A 24 0.36 -1.51 -23.87
CA GLY A 24 -0.10 -2.49 -22.90
C GLY A 24 -0.19 -1.88 -21.50
N VAL A 25 -1.40 -1.81 -20.97
CA VAL A 25 -1.65 -1.67 -19.53
C VAL A 25 -1.11 -2.93 -18.87
N ARG A 26 0.07 -2.82 -18.24
CA ARG A 26 0.55 -3.85 -17.33
C ARG A 26 -0.36 -3.77 -16.10
N PRO A 27 -1.08 -4.83 -15.69
CA PRO A 27 -1.74 -4.80 -14.40
C PRO A 27 -0.65 -4.68 -13.36
N GLY A 28 -0.66 -3.56 -12.65
CA GLY A 28 0.19 -3.31 -11.51
C GLY A 28 0.09 -4.50 -10.57
N ARG A 29 1.23 -5.16 -10.36
CA ARG A 29 1.43 -5.99 -9.18
C ARG A 29 1.45 -5.03 -8.01
N PHE A 30 0.28 -4.69 -7.49
CA PHE A 30 0.17 -4.09 -6.18
C PHE A 30 0.85 -5.05 -5.20
N PRO A 31 1.86 -4.63 -4.42
CA PRO A 31 2.27 -5.42 -3.29
C PRO A 31 1.07 -5.44 -2.34
N ALA A 32 0.39 -6.58 -2.24
CA ALA A 32 -0.61 -6.79 -1.21
C ALA A 32 0.07 -6.56 0.15
N PRO A 33 -0.41 -5.60 0.96
CA PRO A 33 0.18 -5.41 2.27
C PRO A 33 -0.33 -6.53 3.20
N ILE A 34 0.59 -7.13 3.96
CA ILE A 34 0.45 -7.31 5.41
C ILE A 34 -0.63 -8.29 5.93
N LEU A 35 -1.35 -9.07 5.09
CA LEU A 35 -2.34 -10.05 5.61
C LEU A 35 -1.77 -11.19 6.49
N VAL A 36 -0.44 -11.32 6.63
CA VAL A 36 0.21 -12.33 7.49
C VAL A 36 0.53 -11.81 8.91
N LEU A 37 0.38 -10.50 9.17
CA LEU A 37 0.50 -9.88 10.52
C LEU A 37 -0.84 -9.78 11.28
N MET A 38 -1.93 -10.28 10.69
CA MET A 38 -3.34 -10.04 11.07
C MET A 38 -3.89 -10.96 12.18
N TYR A 39 -3.05 -11.79 12.82
CA TYR A 39 -3.54 -12.69 13.90
C TYR A 39 -2.75 -12.61 15.21
N PHE A 40 -1.63 -11.87 15.24
CA PHE A 40 -0.87 -11.66 16.49
C PHE A 40 -1.05 -10.24 17.04
N THR A 41 -1.25 -9.25 16.16
CA THR A 41 -1.32 -7.83 16.51
C THR A 41 -2.71 -7.43 17.04
N ASP A 42 -3.78 -7.99 16.47
CA ASP A 42 -5.14 -7.54 16.77
C ASP A 42 -5.67 -8.11 18.10
N ARG A 43 -5.20 -9.28 18.54
CA ARG A 43 -5.63 -9.91 19.80
C ARG A 43 -5.37 -9.01 21.03
N GLY A 44 -4.28 -8.27 21.03
CA GLY A 44 -3.95 -7.36 22.12
C GLY A 44 -4.89 -6.16 22.19
N ILE A 45 -5.24 -5.60 21.02
CA ILE A 45 -6.17 -4.47 20.89
C ILE A 45 -7.60 -4.92 21.23
N GLU A 46 -8.04 -6.07 20.72
CA GLU A 46 -9.34 -6.67 21.03
C GLU A 46 -9.51 -6.93 22.54
N GLU A 47 -8.49 -7.48 23.21
CA GLU A 47 -8.54 -7.70 24.66
C GLU A 47 -8.49 -6.40 25.46
N LEU A 48 -7.80 -5.36 24.97
CA LEU A 48 -7.82 -4.02 25.58
C LEU A 48 -9.23 -3.43 25.50
N GLU A 49 -9.82 -3.41 24.30
CA GLU A 49 -11.18 -2.91 24.06
C GLU A 49 -12.21 -3.66 24.92
N LYS A 50 -12.14 -4.99 24.94
CA LYS A 50 -13.06 -5.82 25.73
C LYS A 50 -12.99 -5.55 27.23
N ARG A 51 -11.82 -5.18 27.77
CA ARG A 51 -11.61 -5.02 29.21
C ARG A 51 -11.74 -3.58 29.69
N ARG A 52 -11.37 -2.62 28.84
CA ARG A 52 -11.22 -1.19 29.19
C ARG A 52 -11.84 -0.26 28.14
N GLY A 53 -12.61 -0.75 27.17
CA GLY A 53 -13.18 0.08 26.10
C GLY A 53 -14.19 1.13 26.58
N GLU A 54 -14.76 0.95 27.78
CA GLU A 54 -15.65 1.93 28.43
C GLU A 54 -14.89 2.92 29.35
N GLU A 55 -13.57 2.79 29.50
CA GLU A 55 -12.75 3.65 30.36
C GLU A 55 -12.32 4.90 29.59
N GLU A 56 -12.67 6.09 30.10
CA GLU A 56 -12.18 7.37 29.56
C GLU A 56 -10.87 7.78 30.26
N VAL A 57 -9.84 8.07 29.46
CA VAL A 57 -8.53 8.51 29.94
C VAL A 57 -8.06 9.75 29.17
N THR A 58 -7.19 10.54 29.79
CA THR A 58 -6.58 11.69 29.11
C THR A 58 -5.40 11.26 28.24
N PHE A 59 -5.10 12.03 27.19
CA PHE A 59 -3.89 11.82 26.38
C PHE A 59 -2.60 12.00 27.19
N GLU A 60 -2.62 12.84 28.22
CA GLU A 60 -1.51 12.98 29.17
C GLU A 60 -1.23 11.65 29.88
N TRP A 61 -2.26 11.00 30.43
CA TRP A 61 -2.12 9.71 31.09
C TRP A 61 -1.63 8.63 30.10
N LEU A 62 -2.17 8.60 28.88
CA LEU A 62 -1.73 7.67 27.84
C LEU A 62 -0.24 7.86 27.51
N ALA A 63 0.22 9.11 27.39
CA ALA A 63 1.62 9.43 27.12
C ALA A 63 2.56 8.93 28.24
N GLU A 64 2.14 9.00 29.50
CA GLU A 64 2.90 8.43 30.62
C GLU A 64 3.02 6.89 30.52
N GLN A 65 1.94 6.21 30.12
CA GLN A 65 1.96 4.76 29.91
C GLN A 65 2.88 4.36 28.75
N LEU A 66 2.88 5.12 27.65
CA LEU A 66 3.78 4.89 26.52
C LEU A 66 5.26 5.07 26.89
N ARG A 67 5.59 6.08 27.70
CA ARG A 67 6.96 6.28 28.22
C ARG A 67 7.40 5.08 29.07
N THR A 68 6.55 4.67 30.01
CA THR A 68 6.80 3.49 30.86
C THR A 68 7.02 2.23 30.01
N PHE A 69 6.25 2.06 28.94
CA PHE A 69 6.40 0.94 28.02
C PHE A 69 7.76 0.94 27.31
N VAL A 70 8.21 2.10 26.80
CA VAL A 70 9.52 2.24 26.13
C VAL A 70 10.67 2.04 27.13
N ASP A 71 10.55 2.56 28.34
CA ASP A 71 11.55 2.36 29.40
C ASP A 71 11.79 0.87 29.70
N LEU A 72 10.73 0.06 29.65
CA LEU A 72 10.79 -1.39 29.84
C LEU A 72 11.17 -2.15 28.56
N ASN A 73 10.93 -1.57 27.38
CA ASN A 73 11.09 -2.22 26.08
C ASN A 73 11.77 -1.24 25.07
N PRO A 74 13.08 -0.97 25.22
CA PRO A 74 13.76 0.07 24.45
C PRO A 74 13.75 -0.20 22.92
N ASP A 75 13.64 -1.46 22.51
CA ASP A 75 13.54 -1.84 21.09
C ASP A 75 12.32 -1.25 20.37
N PHE A 76 11.32 -0.77 21.12
CA PHE A 76 10.09 -0.19 20.59
C PHE A 76 10.02 1.35 20.65
N GLU A 77 11.12 2.03 21.01
CA GLU A 77 11.20 3.50 21.06
C GLU A 77 10.72 4.16 19.76
N VAL A 78 11.31 3.78 18.61
CA VAL A 78 11.01 4.41 17.32
C VAL A 78 9.55 4.19 16.87
N PRO A 79 8.97 2.96 16.94
CA PRO A 79 7.56 2.77 16.68
C PRO A 79 6.64 3.61 17.59
N VAL A 80 6.94 3.68 18.88
CA VAL A 80 6.12 4.42 19.86
C VAL A 80 6.21 5.94 19.65
N GLU A 81 7.40 6.46 19.32
CA GLU A 81 7.58 7.87 18.97
C GLU A 81 6.73 8.27 17.75
N ARG A 82 6.70 7.42 16.72
CA ARG A 82 5.88 7.64 15.52
C ARG A 82 4.38 7.58 15.82
N LEU A 83 3.95 6.64 16.67
CA LEU A 83 2.56 6.54 17.12
C LEU A 83 2.15 7.80 17.89
N ALA A 84 2.97 8.26 18.83
CA ALA A 84 2.71 9.47 19.61
C ALA A 84 2.60 10.71 18.71
N THR A 85 3.51 10.84 17.72
CA THR A 85 3.47 11.93 16.74
C THR A 85 2.20 11.88 15.87
N TRP A 86 1.72 10.68 15.53
CA TRP A 86 0.46 10.53 14.78
C TRP A 86 -0.75 10.91 15.63
N LEU A 87 -0.82 10.46 16.89
CA LEU A 87 -1.90 10.82 17.82
C LEU A 87 -1.97 12.33 18.06
N ALA A 88 -0.82 13.00 18.21
CA ALA A 88 -0.77 14.45 18.47
C ALA A 88 -1.32 15.31 17.31
N ARG A 89 -1.45 14.77 16.10
CA ARG A 89 -2.02 15.50 14.95
C ARG A 89 -3.54 15.48 14.93
N LEU A 90 -4.18 14.50 15.57
CA LEU A 90 -5.64 14.36 15.56
C LEU A 90 -6.33 15.50 16.33
N ASP A 91 -5.68 16.06 17.36
CA ASP A 91 -6.20 17.21 18.12
C ASP A 91 -6.34 18.48 17.26
N ASP A 92 -5.47 18.66 16.27
CA ASP A 92 -5.47 19.82 15.38
C ASP A 92 -6.54 19.73 14.26
N GLU A 93 -7.08 18.55 13.96
CA GLU A 93 -8.04 18.32 12.85
C GLU A 93 -9.52 18.48 13.26
N ASP A 94 -9.84 18.46 14.56
CA ASP A 94 -11.23 18.62 15.06
C ASP A 94 -11.62 20.11 15.27
N ASP A 95 -10.67 21.05 15.08
CA ASP A 95 -10.85 22.50 15.26
C ASP A 95 -11.06 23.31 13.94
N GLU A 96 -11.24 22.65 12.77
CA GLU A 96 -11.52 23.28 11.45
C GLU A 96 -12.83 22.78 10.79
#